data_AF-A0A497SKA1-F1
#
_entry.id   AF-A0A497SKA1-F1
#
_cell.length_a   1.000
_cell.length_b   1.000
_cell.length_c   1.000
_cell.angle_alpha   90.00
_cell.angle_beta   90.00
_cell.angle_gamma   90.00
#
_symmetry.space_group_name_H-M   'P 1'
#
loop_
_entity.id
_entity.type
_entity.pdbx_description
1 polymer ?
#
loop_
_entity_poly.entity_id
_entity_poly.type
_entity_poly.pdbx_seq_one_letter_code
_entity_poly.pdbx_strand_id
1 'polypeptide(L)'
;MIGDSKSGVATLTPSETYDIKPSGVREEWIVTNLYTTGASTFEVTDGTDSVLFWEPTGSDRLKGESFHLSSSYWIKVTNTGSTEIKIAWDGVQSR
;
A
#
# COMPACT_ATOMS: atom_id res chain seq x y z
N MET A 1 -8.65 -20.95 -8.04
CA MET A 1 -7.32 -20.94 -7.42
C MET A 1 -7.54 -20.43 -6.01
N ILE A 2 -7.08 -21.15 -4.98
CA ILE A 2 -7.12 -20.61 -3.61
C ILE A 2 -6.02 -19.56 -3.57
N GLY A 3 -6.36 -18.34 -3.14
CA GLY A 3 -5.44 -17.22 -3.20
C GLY A 3 -4.28 -17.38 -2.23
N ASP A 4 -3.05 -17.20 -2.72
CA ASP A 4 -1.85 -17.23 -1.89
C ASP A 4 -1.76 -15.94 -1.07
N SER A 5 -1.20 -16.03 0.14
CA SER A 5 -0.91 -14.84 0.92
C SER A 5 0.12 -13.97 0.20
N LYS A 6 -0.11 -12.66 0.19
CA LYS A 6 0.84 -11.67 -0.33
C LYS A 6 1.09 -10.63 0.74
N SER A 7 2.34 -10.31 0.97
CA SER A 7 2.74 -9.32 1.96
C SER A 7 4.06 -8.67 1.57
N GLY A 8 4.34 -7.54 2.21
CA GLY A 8 5.60 -6.82 2.01
C GLY A 8 5.93 -5.93 3.19
N VAL A 9 7.22 -5.62 3.31
CA VAL A 9 7.76 -4.63 4.24
C VAL A 9 8.72 -3.77 3.44
N ALA A 10 8.61 -2.45 3.59
CA ALA A 10 9.50 -1.50 2.94
C ALA A 10 9.91 -0.40 3.93
N THR A 11 11.11 0.12 3.72
CA THR A 11 11.63 1.29 4.43
C THR A 11 11.63 2.44 3.46
N LEU A 12 11.07 3.59 3.87
CA LEU A 12 10.95 4.79 3.05
C LEU A 12 11.66 5.96 3.72
N THR A 13 12.61 6.55 3.01
CA THR A 13 13.21 7.84 3.35
C THR A 13 12.20 8.99 3.16
N PRO A 14 12.44 10.18 3.71
CA PRO A 14 11.53 11.32 3.55
C PRO A 14 11.21 11.61 2.08
N SER A 15 9.92 11.83 1.77
CA SER A 15 9.39 12.05 0.41
C SER A 15 9.47 10.85 -0.55
N GLU A 16 10.00 9.71 -0.11
CA GLU A 16 10.02 8.49 -0.91
C GLU A 16 8.62 7.88 -1.07
N THR A 17 8.39 7.29 -2.24
CA THR A 17 7.14 6.62 -2.59
C THR A 17 7.34 5.12 -2.76
N TYR A 18 6.33 4.33 -2.39
CA TYR A 18 6.28 2.89 -2.60
C TYR A 18 4.95 2.46 -3.18
N ASP A 19 5.01 1.64 -4.22
CA ASP A 19 3.83 1.07 -4.86
C ASP A 19 3.55 -0.34 -4.32
N ILE A 20 2.42 -0.48 -3.62
CA ILE A 20 1.85 -1.80 -3.31
C ILE A 20 1.07 -2.23 -4.55
N LYS A 21 1.74 -2.91 -5.47
CA LYS A 21 1.24 -3.18 -6.82
C LYS A 21 1.53 -4.61 -7.29
N PRO A 22 0.55 -5.31 -7.89
CA PRO A 22 0.80 -6.56 -8.61
C PRO A 22 1.84 -6.41 -9.72
N SER A 23 2.79 -7.34 -9.80
CA SER A 23 3.84 -7.31 -10.82
C SER A 23 3.41 -7.98 -12.13
N GLY A 24 2.42 -8.89 -12.07
CA GLY A 24 1.81 -9.52 -13.24
C GLY A 24 0.68 -8.68 -13.87
N VAL A 25 0.65 -8.63 -15.21
CA VAL A 25 -0.39 -7.92 -16.00
C VAL A 25 -1.81 -8.48 -15.79
N ARG A 26 -1.95 -9.68 -15.22
CA ARG A 26 -3.25 -10.33 -14.92
C ARG A 26 -3.36 -10.75 -13.46
N GLU A 27 -2.45 -10.26 -12.63
CA GLU A 27 -2.42 -10.53 -11.20
C GLU A 27 -3.35 -9.55 -10.49
N GLU A 28 -4.17 -10.07 -9.57
CA GLU A 28 -5.09 -9.27 -8.77
C GLU A 28 -4.87 -9.56 -7.30
N TRP A 29 -4.76 -8.51 -6.48
CA TRP A 29 -4.58 -8.63 -5.03
C TRP A 29 -5.76 -8.02 -4.30
N ILE A 30 -6.12 -8.60 -3.15
CA ILE A 30 -6.96 -7.97 -2.14
C ILE A 30 -6.08 -7.67 -0.94
N VAL A 31 -5.74 -6.40 -0.72
CA VAL A 31 -4.96 -5.93 0.43
C VAL A 31 -5.91 -5.55 1.56
N THR A 32 -5.68 -6.07 2.76
CA THR A 32 -6.63 -5.94 3.89
C THR A 32 -6.04 -5.32 5.14
N ASN A 33 -4.71 -5.23 5.21
CA ASN A 33 -4.00 -4.64 6.34
C ASN A 33 -2.85 -3.78 5.85
N LEU A 34 -2.75 -2.57 6.41
CA LEU A 34 -1.68 -1.61 6.15
C LEU A 34 -1.13 -1.11 7.48
N TYR A 35 0.19 -0.95 7.55
CA TYR A 35 0.91 -0.51 8.74
C TYR A 35 1.94 0.53 8.36
N THR A 36 2.16 1.51 9.23
CA THR A 36 3.24 2.49 9.11
C THR A 36 3.83 2.79 10.48
N THR A 37 5.12 3.13 10.53
CA THR A 37 5.77 3.62 11.76
C THR A 37 5.79 5.14 11.86
N GLY A 38 5.32 5.89 10.86
CA GLY A 38 5.37 7.35 10.88
C GLY A 38 4.43 8.03 9.88
N ALA A 39 4.56 9.36 9.80
CA ALA A 39 3.71 10.18 8.95
C ALA A 39 3.79 9.75 7.48
N SER A 40 2.62 9.45 6.89
CA SER A 40 2.54 8.97 5.52
C SER A 40 1.18 9.24 4.89
N THR A 41 1.11 9.22 3.57
CA THR A 41 -0.14 9.22 2.81
C THR A 41 -0.28 7.93 2.04
N PHE A 42 -1.51 7.41 1.99
CA PHE A 42 -1.89 6.24 1.22
C PHE A 42 -2.98 6.64 0.23
N GLU A 43 -2.69 6.46 -1.05
CA GLU A 43 -3.57 6.81 -2.15
C GLU A 43 -3.87 5.58 -3.00
N VAL A 44 -5.10 5.43 -3.49
CA VAL A 44 -5.35 4.56 -4.65
C VAL A 44 -5.07 5.37 -5.90
N THR A 45 -4.30 4.81 -6.83
CA THR A 45 -3.89 5.48 -8.07
C THR A 45 -3.95 4.55 -9.27
N ASP A 46 -4.17 5.12 -10.45
CA ASP A 46 -4.01 4.46 -11.74
C ASP A 46 -2.72 4.87 -12.48
N GLY A 47 -1.87 5.66 -11.82
CA GLY A 47 -0.64 6.25 -12.36
C GLY A 47 -0.83 7.62 -13.01
N THR A 48 -2.05 8.06 -13.24
CA THR A 48 -2.39 9.40 -13.73
C THR A 48 -3.07 10.20 -12.62
N ASP A 49 -4.14 9.63 -12.06
CA ASP A 49 -4.94 10.22 -10.99
C ASP A 49 -4.75 9.45 -9.68
N SER A 50 -4.98 10.13 -8.57
CA SER A 50 -4.84 9.60 -7.20
C SER A 50 -6.03 10.03 -6.33
N VAL A 51 -6.47 9.13 -5.45
CA VAL A 51 -7.44 9.45 -4.37
C VAL A 51 -6.83 9.06 -3.03
N LEU A 52 -6.62 10.06 -2.16
CA LEU A 52 -6.18 9.86 -0.78
C LEU A 52 -7.27 9.19 0.06
N PHE A 53 -6.93 8.10 0.75
CA PHE A 53 -7.88 7.40 1.63
C PHE A 53 -7.40 7.27 3.08
N TRP A 54 -6.08 7.40 3.34
CA TRP A 54 -5.55 7.34 4.70
C TRP A 54 -4.28 8.19 4.84
N GLU A 55 -4.21 8.99 5.91
CA GLU A 55 -3.10 9.90 6.21
C GLU A 55 -2.75 9.85 7.71
N PRO A 56 -2.08 8.78 8.17
CA PRO A 56 -1.58 8.73 9.53
C PRO A 56 -0.46 9.76 9.73
N THR A 57 -0.47 10.45 10.87
CA THR A 57 0.57 11.45 11.25
C THR A 57 1.69 10.86 12.11
N GLY A 58 1.63 9.56 12.40
CA GLY A 58 2.57 8.82 13.25
C GLY A 58 2.46 7.31 13.01
N SER A 59 2.98 6.50 13.94
CA SER A 59 2.81 5.04 13.85
C SER A 59 1.34 4.66 13.95
N ASP A 60 0.83 3.93 12.97
CA ASP A 60 -0.58 3.53 12.93
C ASP A 60 -0.81 2.31 12.02
N ARG A 61 -2.04 1.79 12.02
CA ARG A 61 -2.47 0.66 11.20
C ARG A 61 -3.91 0.82 10.74
N LEU A 62 -4.15 0.52 9.46
CA LEU A 62 -5.50 0.40 8.90
C LEU A 62 -5.85 -1.09 8.77
N LYS A 63 -6.95 -1.50 9.40
CA LYS A 63 -7.44 -2.89 9.41
C LYS A 63 -8.93 -2.92 9.13
N GLY A 64 -9.38 -3.92 8.39
CA GLY A 64 -10.79 -4.17 8.12
C GLY A 64 -11.32 -3.55 6.83
N GLU A 65 -10.57 -2.64 6.23
CA GLU A 65 -10.79 -2.18 4.85
C GLU A 65 -10.15 -3.16 3.86
N SER A 66 -10.72 -3.27 2.67
CA SER A 66 -10.20 -4.16 1.61
C SER A 66 -10.06 -3.39 0.30
N PHE A 67 -8.86 -3.48 -0.29
CA PHE A 67 -8.54 -2.81 -1.54
C PHE A 67 -8.26 -3.84 -2.63
N HIS A 68 -8.99 -3.78 -3.74
CA HIS A 68 -8.73 -4.59 -4.93
C HIS A 68 -7.71 -3.90 -5.83
N LEU A 69 -6.55 -4.53 -5.99
CA LEU A 69 -5.42 -3.99 -6.73
C LEU A 69 -5.14 -4.82 -7.98
N SER A 70 -4.71 -4.16 -9.03
CA SER A 70 -4.27 -4.73 -10.32
C SER A 70 -3.07 -3.95 -10.84
N SER A 71 -2.53 -4.32 -12.00
CA SER A 71 -1.51 -3.50 -12.67
C SER A 71 -2.00 -2.10 -13.05
N SER A 72 -3.32 -1.91 -13.13
CA SER A 72 -3.96 -0.64 -13.52
C SER A 72 -4.42 0.20 -12.34
N TYR A 73 -4.57 -0.37 -11.15
CA TYR A 73 -4.99 0.34 -9.94
C TYR A 73 -4.25 -0.22 -8.74
N TRP A 74 -3.49 0.61 -8.04
CA TRP A 74 -2.65 0.16 -6.93
C TRP A 74 -2.64 1.19 -5.80
N ILE A 75 -2.07 0.80 -4.66
CA ILE A 75 -1.86 1.74 -3.55
C ILE A 75 -0.47 2.34 -3.69
N LYS A 76 -0.40 3.67 -3.74
CA LYS A 76 0.84 4.43 -3.62
C LYS A 76 0.95 4.96 -2.20
N VAL A 77 2.07 4.68 -1.56
CA VAL A 77 2.40 5.14 -0.22
C VAL A 77 3.51 6.18 -0.30
N THR A 78 3.36 7.31 0.36
CA THR A 78 4.41 8.35 0.43
C THR A 78 4.78 8.63 1.87
N ASN A 79 6.08 8.68 2.18
CA ASN A 79 6.55 9.20 3.47
C ASN A 79 6.45 10.72 3.47
N THR A 80 5.52 11.27 4.25
CA THR A 80 5.32 12.73 4.40
C THR A 80 6.03 13.30 5.62
N GLY A 81 6.72 12.46 6.39
CA GLY A 81 7.51 12.86 7.54
C GLY A 81 8.91 13.38 7.18
N SER A 82 9.65 13.79 8.21
CA SER A 82 11.04 14.27 8.12
C SER A 82 12.09 13.20 8.43
N THR A 83 11.66 11.99 8.81
CA THR A 83 12.54 10.85 9.13
C THR A 83 12.14 9.63 8.32
N GLU A 84 13.04 8.64 8.26
CA GLU A 84 12.73 7.33 7.70
C GLU A 84 11.53 6.69 8.43
N ILE A 85 10.68 6.01 7.66
CA ILE A 85 9.57 5.21 8.17
C ILE A 85 9.66 3.79 7.61
N LYS A 86 8.99 2.85 8.29
CA LYS A 86 8.73 1.51 7.76
C LYS A 86 7.25 1.37 7.50
N ILE A 87 6.92 0.76 6.38
CA ILE A 87 5.58 0.31 6.08
C ILE A 87 5.54 -1.21 5.98
N ALA A 88 4.40 -1.78 6.31
CA ALA A 88 4.11 -3.18 6.06
C ALA A 88 2.68 -3.32 5.54
N TRP A 89 2.42 -4.38 4.80
CA TRP A 89 1.10 -4.69 4.28
C TRP A 89 0.92 -6.19 4.12
N ASP A 90 -0.32 -6.64 4.21
CA ASP A 90 -0.69 -8.02 3.91
C ASP A 90 -2.07 -8.11 3.26
N GLY A 91 -2.25 -9.19 2.51
CA GLY A 91 -3.42 -9.47 1.70
C GLY A 91 -3.34 -10.83 1.04
N VAL A 92 -4.15 -11.02 0.01
CA VAL A 92 -4.22 -12.25 -0.77
C VAL A 92 -4.10 -11.96 -2.26
N GLN A 93 -3.36 -12.79 -2.99
CA GLN A 93 -3.38 -12.81 -4.44
C GLN A 93 -4.60 -13.61 -4.88
N SER A 94 -5.62 -12.95 -5.43
CA SER A 94 -6.85 -13.59 -5.87
C SER A 94 -6.77 -14.17 -7.29
N ARG A 95 -5.79 -13.71 -8.09
CA ARG A 95 -5.58 -14.15 -9.48
C ARG A 95 -4.12 -14.12 -9.90
#